data_AF-A0A1I4Y982-F1
#
_entry.id   AF-A0A1I4Y982-F1
#
_cell.length_a   1.000
_cell.length_b   1.000
_cell.length_c   1.000
_cell.angle_alpha   90.00
_cell.angle_beta   90.00
_cell.angle_gamma   90.00
#
_symmetry.space_group_name_H-M   'P 1'
#
loop_
_entity.id
_entity.type
_entity.pdbx_description
1 polymer ?
#
loop_
_entity_poly.entity_id
_entity_poly.type
_entity_poly.pdbx_seq_one_letter_code
_entity_poly.pdbx_strand_id
1 'polypeptide(L)' 'MYPSVPLSADPSVRGAIDRLSAEFAGRAPAAVVDRIVRGSRRDLDAAPVAALPELVERLARQRLLDGADVAG' A
#
# COMPACT_ATOMS: atom_id res chain seq x y z
N MET A 1 9.38 -2.60 22.99
CA MET A 1 8.56 -1.53 22.38
C MET A 1 9.30 -1.07 21.14
N TYR A 2 8.82 -1.40 19.94
CA TYR A 2 9.45 -0.93 18.70
C TYR A 2 9.20 0.58 18.58
N PRO A 3 10.18 1.39 18.16
CA PRO A 3 9.90 2.78 17.84
C PRO A 3 8.97 2.78 16.63
N SER A 4 7.69 3.11 16.83
CA SER A 4 6.79 3.44 15.73
C SER A 4 7.35 4.69 15.07
N VAL A 5 8.13 4.50 14.01
CA VAL A 5 8.51 5.58 13.12
C VAL A 5 7.24 6.31 12.71
N PRO A 6 7.16 7.64 12.88
CA PRO A 6 5.99 8.38 12.46
C PRO A 6 5.78 8.12 10.97
N LEU A 7 4.53 7.90 10.52
CA LEU A 7 4.23 7.54 9.13
C LEU A 7 4.78 8.54 8.10
N SER A 8 5.04 9.79 8.51
CA SER A 8 5.73 10.80 7.70
C SER A 8 7.22 10.53 7.44
N ALA A 9 7.87 9.71 8.26
CA ALA A 9 9.26 9.31 8.13
C ALA A 9 9.42 7.85 7.66
N ASP A 10 8.33 7.11 7.47
CA ASP A 10 8.38 5.74 6.96
C ASP A 10 8.86 5.77 5.49
N PRO A 11 10.05 5.22 5.18
CA PRO A 11 10.60 5.26 3.84
C PRO A 11 9.73 4.49 2.82
N SER A 12 8.93 3.52 3.31
CA SER A 12 8.00 2.76 2.48
C SER A 12 6.84 3.62 2.02
N VAL A 13 6.29 4.46 2.91
CA VAL A 13 5.23 5.43 2.60
C VAL A 13 5.74 6.46 1.61
N ARG A 14 6.92 7.03 1.87
CA ARG A 14 7.52 8.04 0.99
C ARG A 14 7.80 7.51 -0.41
N GLY A 15 8.38 6.31 -0.52
CA GLY A 15 8.66 5.68 -1.81
C GLY A 15 7.41 5.21 -2.55
N ALA A 16 6.32 4.92 -1.85
CA ALA A 16 5.02 4.62 -2.48
C ALA A 16 4.36 5.89 -3.03
N ILE A 17 4.38 7.00 -2.28
CA ILE A 17 3.83 8.28 -2.73
C ILE A 17 4.54 8.77 -4.00
N ASP A 18 5.87 8.69 -4.04
CA ASP A 18 6.66 9.14 -5.19
C ASP A 18 6.30 8.38 -6.47
N ARG A 19 6.30 7.03 -6.39
CA ARG A 19 5.94 6.15 -7.52
C ARG A 19 4.50 6.36 -7.99
N LEU A 20 3.54 6.37 -7.07
CA LEU A 20 2.12 6.53 -7.41
C LEU A 20 1.82 7.95 -7.92
N SER A 21 2.50 8.98 -7.40
CA SER A 21 2.31 10.35 -7.91
C SER A 21 2.81 10.49 -9.35
N ALA A 22 3.90 9.81 -9.70
CA ALA A 22 4.39 9.75 -11.08
C ALA A 22 3.46 8.92 -11.98
N GLU A 23 3.02 7.74 -11.53
CA GLU A 23 2.16 6.83 -12.30
C GLU A 23 0.78 7.42 -12.58
N PHE A 24 0.20 8.13 -11.60
CA PHE A 24 -1.11 8.76 -11.70
C PHE A 24 -1.03 10.24 -12.08
N ALA A 25 0.12 10.73 -12.53
CA ALA A 25 0.28 12.10 -13.00
C ALA A 25 -0.73 12.41 -14.11
N GLY A 26 -1.51 13.48 -13.95
CA GLY A 26 -2.59 13.86 -14.88
C GLY A 26 -3.92 13.11 -14.69
N ARG A 27 -3.97 12.07 -13.85
CA ARG A 27 -5.20 11.35 -13.46
C ARG A 27 -5.63 11.64 -12.02
N ALA A 28 -4.69 11.83 -11.11
CA ALA A 28 -4.95 12.16 -9.71
C ALA A 28 -3.97 13.23 -9.19
N PRO A 29 -4.41 14.18 -8.35
CA PRO A 29 -3.51 15.11 -7.69
C PRO A 29 -2.60 14.39 -6.68
N ALA A 30 -1.34 14.82 -6.57
CA ALA A 30 -0.37 14.26 -5.61
C ALA A 30 -0.88 14.30 -4.14
N ALA A 31 -1.67 15.33 -3.78
CA ALA A 31 -2.29 15.42 -2.46
C ALA A 31 -3.31 14.30 -2.17
N VAL A 32 -4.00 13.81 -3.21
CA VAL A 32 -4.93 12.68 -3.10
C VAL A 32 -4.14 11.37 -2.93
N VAL A 33 -3.08 11.19 -3.71
CA VAL A 33 -2.17 10.04 -3.59
C VAL A 33 -1.56 9.97 -2.18
N ASP A 34 -1.02 11.09 -1.67
CA ASP A 34 -0.46 11.18 -0.31
C ASP A 34 -1.48 10.74 0.76
N ARG A 35 -2.71 11.28 0.69
CA ARG A 35 -3.78 10.93 1.64
C ARG A 35 -4.12 9.45 1.59
N ILE A 36 -4.27 8.87 0.40
CA ILE A 36 -4.61 7.46 0.23
C ILE A 36 -3.50 6.56 0.78
N VAL A 37 -2.25 6.81 0.41
CA VAL A 37 -1.11 5.97 0.84
C VAL A 37 -0.95 5.99 2.36
N ARG A 38 -1.06 7.17 3.00
CA ARG A 38 -0.99 7.29 4.46
C ARG A 38 -2.16 6.59 5.15
N GLY A 39 -3.37 6.70 4.58
CA GLY A 39 -4.56 5.98 5.05
C GLY A 39 -4.34 4.47 5.03
N SER A 40 -3.95 3.93 3.87
CA SER A 40 -3.68 2.50 3.70
C SER A 40 -2.60 1.98 4.65
N ARG A 41 -1.51 2.74 4.87
CA ARG A 41 -0.46 2.33 5.83
C ARG A 41 -0.99 2.29 7.27
N ARG A 42 -1.85 3.23 7.65
CA ARG A 42 -2.48 3.27 8.97
C ARG A 42 -3.46 2.10 9.16
N ASP A 43 -4.23 1.79 8.13
CA ASP A 43 -5.17 0.67 8.16
C ASP A 43 -4.44 -0.69 8.28
N LEU A 44 -3.29 -0.82 7.61
CA LEU A 44 -2.39 -1.98 7.75
C LEU A 44 -1.71 -2.04 9.12
N ASP A 45 -1.38 -0.89 9.73
CA ASP A 45 -0.81 -0.83 11.08
C ASP A 45 -1.85 -1.20 12.16
N ALA A 46 -3.11 -0.84 11.92
CA ALA A 46 -4.24 -1.18 12.79
C ALA A 46 -4.78 -2.60 12.55
N ALA A 47 -4.34 -3.29 11.50
CA ALA A 47 -4.71 -4.67 11.25
C ALA A 47 -4.16 -5.55 12.39
N PRO A 48 -5.00 -6.40 13.03
CA PRO A 48 -4.50 -7.30 14.04
C PRO A 48 -3.41 -8.18 13.41
N VAL A 49 -2.22 -8.22 14.03
CA VAL A 49 -1.07 -9.04 13.58
C VAL A 49 -1.46 -10.48 13.29
N ALA A 50 -2.46 -11.01 14.00
CA ALA A 50 -2.98 -12.35 13.81
C ALA A 50 -3.73 -12.58 12.48
N ALA A 51 -4.13 -11.54 11.75
CA ALA A 51 -4.86 -11.62 10.48
C ALA A 51 -3.99 -11.26 9.26
N LEU A 52 -2.75 -10.79 9.48
CA LEU A 52 -1.80 -10.47 8.42
C LEU A 52 -1.50 -11.67 7.50
N PRO A 53 -1.29 -12.90 8.00
CA PRO A 53 -1.03 -14.06 7.14
C PRO A 53 -2.16 -14.30 6.13
N GLU A 54 -3.41 -14.26 6.59
CA GLU A 54 -4.59 -14.52 5.78
C GLU A 54 -4.83 -13.40 4.76
N LEU A 55 -4.56 -12.13 5.15
CA LEU A 55 -4.64 -10.99 4.23
C LEU A 55 -3.55 -11.05 3.15
N VAL A 56 -2.32 -11.44 3.52
CA VAL A 56 -1.22 -11.66 2.57
C VAL A 56 -1.54 -12.80 1.62
N GLU A 57 -2.07 -13.93 2.12
CA GLU A 57 -2.47 -15.06 1.29
C GLU A 57 -3.57 -14.65 0.30
N ARG A 58 -4.59 -13.92 0.75
CA ARG A 58 -5.68 -13.45 -0.11
C ARG A 58 -5.19 -12.48 -1.18
N LEU A 59 -4.32 -11.54 -0.83
CA LEU A 59 -3.75 -10.58 -1.79
C LEU A 59 -2.85 -11.27 -2.81
N ALA A 60 -2.01 -12.22 -2.37
CA ALA A 60 -1.17 -13.01 -3.26
C ALA A 60 -2.02 -13.83 -4.25
N ARG A 61 -3.09 -14.48 -3.76
CA ARG A 61 -4.03 -15.23 -4.62
C ARG A 61 -4.70 -14.33 -5.66
N GLN A 62 -5.15 -13.13 -5.28
CA GLN A 62 -5.74 -12.17 -6.23
C GLN A 62 -4.73 -11.73 -7.30
N ARG A 63 -3.51 -11.36 -6.91
CA ARG A 63 -2.45 -10.95 -7.85
C ARG A 63 -2.05 -12.06 -8.83
N LEU A 64 -2.05 -13.32 -8.37
CA LEU A 64 -1.78 -14.48 -9.23
C LEU A 64 -2.91 -14.71 -10.25
N LEU A 65 -4.17 -14.49 -9.86
CA LEU A 65 -5.31 -14.59 -10.77
C LEU A 65 -5.29 -13.43 -11.78
N ASP A 66 -5.10 -12.19 -11.34
CA ASP A 66 -4.99 -11.01 -12.22
C ASP A 66 -3.80 -11.12 -13.18
N GLY A 67 -2.67 -11.67 -12.70
CA GLY A 67 -1.47 -11.91 -13.50
C GLY A 67 -1.57 -13.10 -14.44
N ALA A 68 -2.40 -14.09 -14.13
CA ALA A 68 -2.70 -15.21 -15.03
C ALA A 68 -3.75 -14.81 -16.09
N ASP A 69 -4.67 -13.90 -15.76
CA ASP A 69 -5.68 -13.36 -16.67
C ASP A 69 -5.06 -12.57 -17.84
N VAL A 70 -3.95 -11.86 -17.60
CA VAL A 70 -3.20 -11.16 -18.66
C VAL A 70 -2.30 -12.07 -19.52
N ALA A 71 -2.16 -13.35 -19.16
CA ALA A 71 -1.35 -14.33 -19.89
C ALA A 71 -2.18 -15.38 -20.66
N GLY A 72 -3.51 -15.23 -20.68
CA GLY A 72 -4.47 -16.08 -21.40
C GLY A 72 -4.90 -15.53 -22.75
#